data_AF-A0AAU7KBY2-F1
#
_entry.id   AF-A0AAU7KBY2-F1
#
_cell.length_a   1.000
_cell.length_b   1.000
_cell.length_c   1.000
_cell.angle_alpha   90.00
_cell.angle_beta   90.00
_cell.angle_gamma   90.00
#
_symmetry.space_group_name_H-M   'P 1'
#
loop_
_entity.id
_entity.type
_entity.pdbx_description
1 polymer ?
#
loop_
_entity_poly.entity_id
_entity_poly.type
_entity_poly.pdbx_seq_one_letter_code
_entity_poly.pdbx_strand_id
1 'polypeptide(L)'
;MSYKPTYKAANTIAATIEQHFVKLHKNAIAQGEIDLATQPDQKIIEAIIDVAFWSSLRKEEGHSPRISIAFLPPEQTAKPLRFAKKLALNANTLTKIAPGIERSGIHLGVWEEDGELYIWGTTLNIPNFCFVVDVSEPGLIVIKHRRIYGIGKFTNVAVLKGEQIRIVDDRSCNNRDCPPILQALLDLTVLASWNDPINILIQFSVSMRAHGRGGALLIVPKGDTKWEESIIHPIQYLVEPPFCGLSNLAKQNGNQSEIFSQGAVRREVEHLAGLTAVDGATIINEEFDLIAFGAKIGRAKGKPTVEQIAFSEPIVGGEDKILYPGQLGGTRHFSVAQFVNDQPQSIGLVASQDGHFTIFSYSKKQNMVMAHRIETLLL
;
A
#
# COMPACT_ATOMS: atom_id res chain seq x y z
N MET A 1 25.45 -9.17 25.75
CA MET A 1 24.69 -10.35 26.23
C MET A 1 23.77 -10.66 25.08
N SER A 2 24.11 -11.66 24.27
CA SER A 2 23.55 -11.83 22.92
C SER A 2 22.02 -11.83 22.98
N TYR A 3 21.40 -10.91 22.24
CA TYR A 3 19.95 -10.78 22.14
C TYR A 3 19.34 -12.10 21.65
N LYS A 4 18.32 -12.60 22.35
CA LYS A 4 17.60 -13.83 21.97
C LYS A 4 16.19 -13.51 21.51
N PRO A 5 15.90 -13.57 20.20
CA PRO A 5 14.55 -13.36 19.65
C PRO A 5 13.55 -14.37 20.24
N THR A 6 12.30 -13.92 20.44
CA THR A 6 11.22 -14.75 21.01
C THR A 6 9.93 -14.76 20.18
N TYR A 7 9.80 -13.83 19.24
CA TYR A 7 8.72 -13.73 18.30
C TYR A 7 8.90 -14.74 17.16
N LYS A 8 8.13 -15.82 17.22
CA LYS A 8 8.25 -16.97 16.30
C LYS A 8 8.12 -16.60 14.83
N ALA A 9 7.29 -15.61 14.49
CA ALA A 9 7.12 -15.21 13.10
C ALA A 9 8.40 -14.59 12.53
N ALA A 10 9.15 -13.80 13.32
CA ALA A 10 10.45 -13.26 12.91
C ALA A 10 11.42 -14.38 12.56
N ASN A 11 11.53 -15.40 13.43
CA ASN A 11 12.38 -16.56 13.20
C ASN A 11 12.01 -17.32 11.91
N THR A 12 10.71 -17.47 11.67
CA THR A 12 10.17 -18.22 10.52
C THR A 12 10.52 -17.56 9.18
N ILE A 13 10.53 -16.22 9.12
CA ILE A 13 10.65 -15.49 7.85
C ILE A 13 12.03 -14.92 7.57
N ALA A 14 12.90 -14.81 8.58
CA ALA A 14 14.16 -14.07 8.46
C ALA A 14 15.04 -14.57 7.30
N ALA A 15 15.16 -15.89 7.13
CA ALA A 15 15.90 -16.49 6.03
C ALA A 15 15.28 -16.19 4.65
N THR A 16 13.95 -16.17 4.55
CA THR A 16 13.24 -15.82 3.30
C THR A 16 13.46 -14.36 2.94
N ILE A 17 13.43 -13.46 3.94
CA ILE A 17 13.70 -12.03 3.73
C ILE A 17 15.16 -11.81 3.30
N GLU A 18 16.12 -12.45 3.96
CA GLU A 18 17.54 -12.37 3.59
C GLU A 18 17.74 -12.77 2.12
N GLN A 19 17.20 -13.91 1.71
CA GLN A 19 17.27 -14.38 0.31
C GLN A 19 16.62 -13.39 -0.68
N HIS A 20 15.53 -12.74 -0.27
CA HIS A 20 14.89 -11.70 -1.08
C HIS A 20 15.82 -10.50 -1.30
N PHE A 21 16.45 -9.97 -0.24
CA PHE A 21 17.41 -8.86 -0.36
C PHE A 21 18.66 -9.27 -1.18
N VAL A 22 19.18 -10.48 -1.00
CA VAL A 22 20.28 -11.00 -1.82
C VAL A 22 19.92 -11.02 -3.31
N LYS A 23 18.69 -11.46 -3.66
CA LYS A 23 18.18 -11.47 -5.04
C LYS A 23 18.04 -10.04 -5.57
N LEU A 24 17.46 -9.12 -4.79
CA LEU A 24 17.27 -7.72 -5.17
C LEU A 24 18.60 -7.04 -5.48
N HIS A 25 19.57 -7.13 -4.59
CA HIS A 25 20.89 -6.54 -4.80
C HIS A 25 21.62 -7.13 -6.01
N LYS A 26 21.54 -8.44 -6.23
CA LYS A 26 22.12 -9.07 -7.44
C LYS A 26 21.52 -8.48 -8.72
N ASN A 27 20.20 -8.31 -8.75
CA ASN A 27 19.52 -7.71 -9.91
C ASN A 27 19.90 -6.24 -10.10
N ALA A 28 19.96 -5.46 -9.01
CA ALA A 28 20.32 -4.05 -9.05
C ALA A 28 21.76 -3.83 -9.55
N ILE A 29 22.71 -4.62 -9.05
CA ILE A 29 24.10 -4.60 -9.52
C ILE A 29 24.18 -4.93 -11.01
N ALA A 30 23.43 -5.94 -11.47
CA ALA A 30 23.37 -6.30 -12.88
C ALA A 30 22.78 -5.18 -13.77
N GLN A 31 21.95 -4.30 -13.20
CA GLN A 31 21.38 -3.13 -13.86
C GLN A 31 22.28 -1.87 -13.76
N GLY A 32 23.42 -1.95 -13.07
CA GLY A 32 24.38 -0.85 -12.95
C GLY A 32 24.12 0.11 -11.78
N GLU A 33 23.29 -0.28 -10.80
CA GLU A 33 23.01 0.54 -9.62
C GLU A 33 24.22 0.58 -8.67
N ILE A 34 24.57 1.79 -8.21
CA ILE A 34 25.81 2.04 -7.44
C ILE A 34 25.56 2.46 -5.98
N ASP A 35 24.39 3.02 -5.65
CA ASP A 35 24.06 3.53 -4.30
C ASP A 35 23.17 2.54 -3.53
N LEU A 36 23.70 1.34 -3.30
CA LEU A 36 22.99 0.24 -2.65
C LEU A 36 23.26 0.23 -1.14
N ALA A 37 22.20 0.04 -0.36
CA ALA A 37 22.30 -0.14 1.07
C ALA A 37 23.08 -1.40 1.45
N THR A 38 23.65 -1.42 2.65
CA THR A 38 24.23 -2.67 3.18
C THR A 38 23.16 -3.73 3.40
N GLN A 39 23.45 -4.97 3.00
CA GLN A 39 22.54 -6.10 3.18
C GLN A 39 22.55 -6.57 4.64
N PRO A 40 21.37 -6.71 5.29
CA PRO A 40 21.29 -7.36 6.59
C PRO A 40 21.37 -8.89 6.44
N ASP A 41 22.00 -9.56 7.40
CA ASP A 41 21.96 -11.02 7.49
C ASP A 41 20.68 -11.51 8.20
N GLN A 42 20.46 -12.83 8.18
CA GLN A 42 19.32 -13.46 8.84
C GLN A 42 19.18 -13.06 10.33
N LYS A 43 20.28 -13.00 11.08
CA LYS A 43 20.26 -12.74 12.53
C LYS A 43 19.84 -11.30 12.82
N ILE A 44 20.34 -10.36 12.03
CA ILE A 44 20.01 -8.94 12.10
C ILE A 44 18.54 -8.74 11.76
N ILE A 45 18.05 -9.35 10.68
CA ILE A 45 16.64 -9.30 10.28
C ILE A 45 15.75 -9.81 11.43
N GLU A 46 16.06 -10.98 11.97
CA GLU A 46 15.30 -11.59 13.07
C GLU A 46 15.28 -10.69 14.32
N ALA A 47 16.44 -10.16 14.72
CA ALA A 47 16.55 -9.31 15.90
C ALA A 47 15.79 -7.99 15.75
N ILE A 48 15.89 -7.32 14.60
CA ILE A 48 15.17 -6.05 14.36
C ILE A 48 13.66 -6.27 14.36
N ILE A 49 13.16 -7.31 13.67
CA ILE A 49 11.73 -7.63 13.63
C ILE A 49 11.20 -7.98 15.02
N ASP A 50 11.95 -8.78 15.79
CA ASP A 50 11.56 -9.17 17.15
C ASP A 50 11.49 -7.96 18.10
N VAL A 51 12.52 -7.11 18.10
CA VAL A 51 12.51 -5.88 18.91
C VAL A 51 11.37 -4.96 18.49
N ALA A 52 11.13 -4.77 17.19
CA ALA A 52 10.04 -3.95 16.67
C ALA A 52 8.67 -4.48 17.10
N PHE A 53 8.45 -5.80 16.99
CA PHE A 53 7.22 -6.46 17.43
C PHE A 53 6.94 -6.23 18.92
N TRP A 54 7.91 -6.52 19.79
CA TRP A 54 7.71 -6.34 21.23
C TRP A 54 7.59 -4.86 21.64
N SER A 55 8.18 -3.95 20.87
CA SER A 55 7.99 -2.51 21.06
C SER A 55 6.57 -2.10 20.71
N SER A 56 6.01 -2.63 19.62
CA SER A 56 4.67 -2.30 19.13
C SER A 56 3.55 -2.60 20.14
N LEU A 57 3.77 -3.59 21.02
CA LEU A 57 2.81 -4.02 22.04
C LEU A 57 2.93 -3.22 23.34
N ARG A 58 3.98 -2.41 23.50
CA ARG A 58 4.18 -1.54 24.66
C ARG A 58 3.43 -0.23 24.48
N LYS A 59 3.35 0.54 25.57
CA LYS A 59 2.76 1.87 25.58
C LYS A 59 3.70 2.86 26.25
N GLU A 60 3.79 4.05 25.69
CA GLU A 60 4.39 5.23 26.32
C GLU A 60 3.27 6.27 26.47
N GLU A 61 3.04 6.77 27.68
CA GLU A 61 1.94 7.73 27.98
C GLU A 61 0.56 7.26 27.49
N GLY A 62 0.33 5.95 27.42
CA GLY A 62 -0.93 5.35 26.93
C GLY A 62 -1.02 5.17 25.42
N HIS A 63 -0.07 5.70 24.65
CA HIS A 63 0.02 5.57 23.20
C HIS A 63 0.93 4.41 22.79
N SER A 64 0.51 3.66 21.76
CA SER A 64 1.34 2.61 21.19
C SER A 64 2.32 3.21 20.19
N PRO A 65 3.60 2.81 20.23
CA PRO A 65 4.63 3.49 19.47
C PRO A 65 4.50 3.23 17.97
N ARG A 66 4.64 4.28 17.17
CA ARG A 66 4.86 4.17 15.72
C ARG A 66 6.33 4.41 15.40
N ILE A 67 6.96 3.44 14.75
CA ILE A 67 8.42 3.42 14.58
C ILE A 67 8.75 3.00 13.16
N SER A 68 9.73 3.65 12.55
CA SER A 68 10.39 3.17 11.35
C SER A 68 11.87 2.95 11.65
N ILE A 69 12.36 1.73 11.45
CA ILE A 69 13.75 1.33 11.69
C ILE A 69 14.41 1.06 10.36
N ALA A 70 15.55 1.69 10.08
CA ALA A 70 16.36 1.44 8.90
C ALA A 70 17.71 0.82 9.30
N PHE A 71 18.09 -0.28 8.65
CA PHE A 71 19.41 -0.89 8.86
C PHE A 71 20.43 -0.30 7.90
N LEU A 72 21.35 0.50 8.44
CA LEU A 72 22.46 1.14 7.71
C LEU A 72 23.47 1.74 8.70
N PRO A 73 24.76 1.81 8.35
CA PRO A 73 25.72 2.59 9.11
C PRO A 73 25.46 4.10 8.89
N PRO A 74 25.84 4.95 9.85
CA PRO A 74 25.61 6.39 9.76
C PRO A 74 26.41 7.10 8.65
N GLU A 75 27.34 6.40 7.98
CA GLU A 75 28.09 6.85 6.82
C GLU A 75 27.32 6.69 5.49
N GLN A 76 26.32 5.80 5.45
CA GLN A 76 25.49 5.53 4.25
C GLN A 76 24.29 6.50 4.12
N THR A 77 24.29 7.62 4.84
CA THR A 77 23.23 8.62 4.73
C THR A 77 23.75 10.06 4.78
N ALA A 78 23.07 10.95 4.07
CA ALA A 78 23.32 12.38 4.09
C ALA A 78 22.63 13.05 5.29
N LYS A 79 23.40 13.83 6.05
CA LYS A 79 22.94 14.68 7.16
C LYS A 79 22.18 13.91 8.27
N PRO A 80 22.73 12.82 8.83
CA PRO A 80 22.11 12.13 9.96
C PRO A 80 22.08 13.01 11.22
N LEU A 81 21.01 12.91 12.01
CA LEU A 81 21.01 13.37 13.39
C LEU A 81 21.62 12.24 14.23
N ARG A 82 22.84 12.45 14.73
CA ARG A 82 23.58 11.44 15.52
C ARG A 82 23.36 11.66 17.01
N PHE A 83 23.10 10.58 17.74
CA PHE A 83 23.09 10.64 19.20
C PHE A 83 24.52 10.66 19.73
N ALA A 84 24.78 11.50 20.74
CA ALA A 84 26.09 11.53 21.39
C ALA A 84 26.44 10.20 22.05
N LYS A 85 25.42 9.48 22.56
CA LYS A 85 25.54 8.13 23.12
C LYS A 85 24.75 7.15 22.26
N LYS A 86 25.40 6.08 21.81
CA LYS A 86 24.76 4.92 21.17
C LYS A 86 23.75 4.30 22.12
N LEU A 87 22.54 4.01 21.64
CA LEU A 87 21.49 3.39 22.46
C LEU A 87 21.33 1.93 22.06
N ALA A 88 21.24 1.03 23.03
CA ALA A 88 21.02 -0.38 22.74
C ALA A 88 19.66 -0.58 22.04
N LEU A 89 19.64 -1.38 20.97
CA LEU A 89 18.41 -1.76 20.30
C LEU A 89 17.64 -2.76 21.18
N ASN A 90 16.62 -2.27 21.88
CA ASN A 90 15.71 -3.09 22.66
C ASN A 90 14.35 -2.42 22.78
N ALA A 91 13.34 -3.20 23.18
CA ALA A 91 11.97 -2.70 23.16
C ALA A 91 11.72 -1.51 24.09
N ASN A 92 12.41 -1.44 25.23
CA ASN A 92 12.28 -0.31 26.15
C ASN A 92 12.84 1.00 25.56
N THR A 93 14.02 0.94 24.92
CA THR A 93 14.60 2.09 24.22
C THR A 93 13.67 2.60 23.13
N LEU A 94 13.15 1.69 22.29
CA LEU A 94 12.28 2.04 21.17
C LEU A 94 10.97 2.68 21.64
N THR A 95 10.31 2.12 22.66
CA THR A 95 9.07 2.68 23.21
C THR A 95 9.25 4.12 23.71
N LYS A 96 10.38 4.42 24.38
CA LYS A 96 10.65 5.76 24.93
C LYS A 96 10.96 6.81 23.87
N ILE A 97 11.60 6.42 22.77
CA ILE A 97 12.00 7.35 21.71
C ILE A 97 10.88 7.58 20.70
N ALA A 98 9.98 6.59 20.53
CA ALA A 98 8.91 6.61 19.55
C ALA A 98 8.17 7.95 19.42
N PRO A 99 7.73 8.62 20.50
CA PRO A 99 7.01 9.90 20.39
C PRO A 99 7.75 11.00 19.61
N GLY A 100 9.10 10.97 19.62
CA GLY A 100 9.94 11.93 18.92
C GLY A 100 10.14 11.64 17.43
N ILE A 101 9.71 10.48 16.94
CA ILE A 101 10.04 9.96 15.59
C ILE A 101 8.83 9.42 14.82
N GLU A 102 7.60 9.51 15.35
CA GLU A 102 6.39 8.95 14.70
C GLU A 102 6.04 9.61 13.35
N ARG A 103 6.65 10.76 13.05
CA ARG A 103 6.35 11.51 11.82
C ARG A 103 6.90 10.76 10.61
N SER A 104 6.07 10.70 9.56
CA SER A 104 6.42 10.03 8.30
C SER A 104 7.74 10.54 7.72
N GLY A 105 8.59 9.60 7.31
CA GLY A 105 9.90 9.87 6.70
C GLY A 105 11.05 10.02 7.69
N ILE A 106 10.81 9.92 8.99
CA ILE A 106 11.88 9.80 10.00
C ILE A 106 12.16 8.32 10.23
N HIS A 107 13.42 7.92 10.05
CA HIS A 107 13.88 6.55 10.29
C HIS A 107 14.88 6.54 11.46
N LEU A 108 14.72 5.60 12.40
CA LEU A 108 15.77 5.26 13.34
C LEU A 108 16.84 4.45 12.63
N GLY A 109 18.06 4.98 12.66
CA GLY A 109 19.21 4.29 12.12
C GLY A 109 19.75 3.25 13.09
N VAL A 110 19.80 2.00 12.64
CA VAL A 110 20.35 0.87 13.38
C VAL A 110 21.57 0.32 12.66
N TRP A 111 22.61 0.03 13.44
CA TRP A 111 23.81 -0.62 12.96
C TRP A 111 24.33 -1.65 13.96
N GLU A 112 25.24 -2.50 13.51
CA GLU A 112 25.91 -3.50 14.33
C GLU A 112 27.35 -3.08 14.62
N GLU A 113 27.78 -3.24 15.87
CA GLU A 113 29.18 -3.13 16.28
C GLU A 113 29.46 -4.22 17.30
N ASP A 114 30.56 -4.95 17.12
CA ASP A 114 30.99 -6.05 18.00
C ASP A 114 29.91 -7.12 18.27
N GLY A 115 29.06 -7.42 17.29
CA GLY A 115 28.00 -8.43 17.42
C GLY A 115 26.71 -7.95 18.09
N GLU A 116 26.60 -6.66 18.42
CA GLU A 116 25.45 -6.09 19.13
C GLU A 116 24.83 -4.93 18.33
N LEU A 117 23.50 -4.94 18.22
CA LEU A 117 22.75 -3.91 17.50
C LEU A 117 22.54 -2.66 18.36
N TYR A 118 22.80 -1.50 17.78
CA TYR A 118 22.61 -0.21 18.43
C TYR A 118 21.93 0.80 17.50
N ILE A 119 21.24 1.74 18.12
CA ILE A 119 20.64 2.90 17.48
C ILE A 119 21.67 4.03 17.51
N TRP A 120 22.07 4.51 16.34
CA TRP A 120 23.03 5.61 16.21
C TRP A 120 22.38 6.98 16.13
N GLY A 121 21.09 7.05 15.81
CA GLY A 121 20.37 8.32 15.62
C GLY A 121 19.18 8.21 14.68
N THR A 122 18.85 9.31 13.99
CA THR A 122 17.76 9.37 13.00
C THR A 122 18.24 9.89 11.65
N THR A 123 17.52 9.52 10.60
CA THR A 123 17.74 10.01 9.23
C THR A 123 16.44 10.22 8.48
N LEU A 124 16.46 11.14 7.52
CA LEU A 124 15.37 11.39 6.57
C LEU A 124 15.64 10.76 5.18
N ASN A 125 16.90 10.39 4.93
CA ASN A 125 17.36 9.80 3.68
C ASN A 125 17.96 8.43 3.97
N ILE A 126 17.70 7.48 3.08
CA ILE A 126 18.23 6.12 3.14
C ILE A 126 18.58 5.69 1.72
N PRO A 127 19.63 4.87 1.54
CA PRO A 127 20.08 4.41 0.23
C PRO A 127 19.06 3.42 -0.40
N ASN A 128 19.26 3.13 -1.69
CA ASN A 128 18.39 2.23 -2.43
C ASN A 128 18.44 0.80 -1.85
N PHE A 129 17.29 0.13 -1.82
CA PHE A 129 17.12 -1.21 -1.22
C PHE A 129 17.53 -1.30 0.25
N CYS A 130 17.53 -0.19 1.00
CA CYS A 130 17.73 -0.22 2.45
C CYS A 130 16.62 -1.03 3.13
N PHE A 131 17.00 -1.98 3.98
CA PHE A 131 16.07 -2.77 4.79
C PHE A 131 15.41 -1.88 5.85
N VAL A 132 14.09 -1.83 5.81
CA VAL A 132 13.27 -1.02 6.72
C VAL A 132 12.18 -1.88 7.36
N VAL A 133 12.01 -1.70 8.67
CA VAL A 133 10.94 -2.29 9.46
C VAL A 133 10.08 -1.19 10.04
N ASP A 134 8.81 -1.16 9.66
CA ASP A 134 7.82 -0.22 10.14
C ASP A 134 6.84 -0.88 11.11
N VAL A 135 6.53 -0.14 12.17
CA VAL A 135 5.48 -0.43 13.15
C VAL A 135 4.37 0.59 12.93
N SER A 136 3.32 0.19 12.21
CA SER A 136 2.20 1.08 11.87
C SER A 136 1.10 1.06 12.95
N GLU A 137 0.89 -0.10 13.57
CA GLU A 137 -0.11 -0.37 14.60
C GLU A 137 0.41 -1.43 15.59
N PRO A 138 -0.19 -1.58 16.79
CA PRO A 138 0.18 -2.64 17.72
C PRO A 138 0.13 -4.03 17.08
N GLY A 139 1.25 -4.75 17.10
CA GLY A 139 1.37 -6.08 16.54
C GLY A 139 1.37 -6.15 15.01
N LEU A 140 1.42 -5.01 14.31
CA LEU A 140 1.51 -4.91 12.85
C LEU A 140 2.92 -4.42 12.44
N ILE A 141 3.68 -5.33 11.82
CA ILE A 141 5.05 -5.09 11.37
C ILE A 141 5.08 -5.17 9.84
N VAL A 142 5.61 -4.14 9.20
CA VAL A 142 5.76 -4.06 7.74
C VAL A 142 7.25 -4.05 7.42
N ILE A 143 7.71 -5.09 6.75
CA ILE A 143 9.07 -5.16 6.21
C ILE A 143 9.04 -4.62 4.80
N LYS A 144 9.93 -3.68 4.50
CA LYS A 144 9.99 -3.00 3.22
C LYS A 144 11.41 -2.62 2.85
N HIS A 145 11.59 -2.18 1.61
CA HIS A 145 12.83 -1.58 1.15
C HIS A 145 12.60 -0.28 0.41
N ARG A 146 13.60 0.61 0.40
CA ARG A 146 13.57 1.81 -0.45
C ARG A 146 13.52 1.40 -1.92
N ARG A 147 12.56 1.96 -2.67
CA ARG A 147 12.40 1.78 -4.12
C ARG A 147 13.26 2.81 -4.88
N ILE A 148 13.82 2.41 -6.04
CA ILE A 148 14.62 3.28 -6.91
C ILE A 148 13.75 4.17 -7.81
N TYR A 149 12.72 3.58 -8.43
CA TYR A 149 11.86 4.22 -9.43
C TYR A 149 10.38 4.19 -9.02
N GLY A 150 9.50 5.03 -9.57
CA GLY A 150 8.04 4.95 -9.36
C GLY A 150 7.47 5.65 -8.11
N ILE A 151 6.16 5.45 -7.85
CA ILE A 151 5.45 6.07 -6.72
C ILE A 151 5.58 5.26 -5.44
N GLY A 152 5.71 6.00 -4.34
CA GLY A 152 5.94 5.45 -3.01
C GLY A 152 7.43 5.45 -2.72
N LYS A 153 7.77 5.72 -1.46
CA LYS A 153 9.17 5.62 -1.04
C LYS A 153 9.61 4.16 -0.91
N PHE A 154 8.67 3.23 -0.78
CA PHE A 154 8.94 1.88 -0.31
C PHE A 154 8.16 0.83 -1.09
N THR A 155 8.75 -0.35 -1.19
CA THR A 155 8.08 -1.57 -1.63
C THR A 155 7.98 -2.52 -0.45
N ASN A 156 6.78 -3.03 -0.19
CA ASN A 156 6.55 -3.97 0.90
C ASN A 156 7.04 -5.36 0.49
N VAL A 157 7.79 -6.01 1.38
CA VAL A 157 8.33 -7.36 1.22
C VAL A 157 7.48 -8.36 1.99
N ALA A 158 7.13 -8.02 3.23
CA ALA A 158 6.30 -8.84 4.08
C ALA A 158 5.53 -8.01 5.11
N VAL A 159 4.37 -8.49 5.50
CA VAL A 159 3.54 -7.92 6.57
C VAL A 159 3.25 -9.00 7.60
N LEU A 160 3.53 -8.69 8.86
CA LEU A 160 3.26 -9.55 10.01
C LEU A 160 2.20 -8.91 10.88
N LYS A 161 1.12 -9.63 11.17
CA LYS A 161 0.05 -9.17 12.05
C LYS A 161 -0.22 -10.23 13.11
N GLY A 162 0.28 -10.02 14.33
CA GLY A 162 0.26 -11.06 15.36
C GLY A 162 1.04 -12.29 14.90
N GLU A 163 0.37 -13.44 14.73
CA GLU A 163 1.01 -14.66 14.18
C GLU A 163 0.86 -14.81 12.65
N GLN A 164 0.08 -13.94 12.01
CA GLN A 164 -0.16 -14.02 10.57
C GLN A 164 1.04 -13.47 9.80
N ILE A 165 1.54 -14.25 8.84
CA ILE A 165 2.65 -13.88 7.96
C ILE A 165 2.11 -13.75 6.54
N ARG A 166 2.35 -12.60 5.91
CA ARG A 166 2.00 -12.33 4.51
C ARG A 166 3.24 -11.86 3.78
N ILE A 167 3.84 -12.71 2.96
CA ILE A 167 5.02 -12.38 2.15
C ILE A 167 4.53 -11.99 0.76
N VAL A 168 4.94 -10.82 0.26
CA VAL A 168 4.56 -10.33 -1.07
C VAL A 168 5.15 -11.24 -2.14
N ASP A 169 4.34 -11.59 -3.14
CA ASP A 169 4.76 -12.37 -4.30
C ASP A 169 4.83 -11.48 -5.54
N ASP A 170 6.06 -11.11 -5.93
CA ASP A 170 6.37 -10.32 -7.12
C ASP A 170 5.98 -11.02 -8.43
N ARG A 171 5.70 -12.33 -8.39
CA ARG A 171 5.27 -13.14 -9.55
C ARG A 171 3.77 -13.37 -9.58
N SER A 172 3.01 -12.85 -8.62
CA SER A 172 1.56 -13.09 -8.52
C SER A 172 0.78 -12.67 -9.77
N CYS A 173 1.30 -11.72 -10.55
CA CYS A 173 0.70 -11.30 -11.82
C CYS A 173 1.18 -12.05 -13.06
N ASN A 174 2.15 -12.96 -12.94
CA ASN A 174 2.58 -13.75 -14.09
C ASN A 174 1.43 -14.64 -14.57
N ASN A 175 1.04 -14.47 -15.85
CA ASN A 175 -0.05 -15.19 -16.53
C ASN A 175 -1.48 -14.92 -16.06
N ARG A 176 -1.70 -13.90 -15.21
CA ARG A 176 -3.04 -13.45 -14.76
C ARG A 176 -3.46 -12.15 -15.44
N ASP A 177 -4.77 -11.93 -15.56
CA ASP A 177 -5.32 -10.64 -15.94
C ASP A 177 -5.25 -9.69 -14.74
N CYS A 178 -4.06 -9.15 -14.45
CA CYS A 178 -3.87 -8.16 -13.39
C CYS A 178 -4.15 -6.74 -13.88
N PRO A 179 -4.92 -5.92 -13.15
CA PRO A 179 -5.12 -4.53 -13.50
C PRO A 179 -3.80 -3.75 -13.40
N PRO A 180 -3.58 -2.69 -14.21
CA PRO A 180 -2.31 -1.95 -14.24
C PRO A 180 -1.87 -1.38 -12.87
N ILE A 181 -2.83 -0.99 -12.03
CA ILE A 181 -2.57 -0.55 -10.64
C ILE A 181 -1.90 -1.63 -9.78
N LEU A 182 -2.29 -2.90 -9.94
CA LEU A 182 -1.65 -4.00 -9.21
C LEU A 182 -0.22 -4.24 -9.71
N GLN A 183 -0.02 -4.18 -11.03
CA GLN A 183 1.31 -4.33 -11.62
C GLN A 183 2.27 -3.23 -11.14
N ALA A 184 1.78 -1.98 -11.07
CA ALA A 184 2.53 -0.84 -10.56
C ALA A 184 2.91 -0.97 -9.07
N LEU A 185 1.99 -1.46 -8.24
CA LEU A 185 2.27 -1.71 -6.82
C LEU A 185 3.30 -2.82 -6.62
N LEU A 186 3.36 -3.80 -7.53
CA LEU A 186 4.33 -4.89 -7.52
C LEU A 186 5.68 -4.58 -8.16
N ASP A 187 5.98 -3.32 -8.50
CA ASP A 187 7.21 -2.92 -9.21
C ASP A 187 7.36 -3.56 -10.61
N LEU A 188 6.28 -4.04 -11.21
CA LEU A 188 6.33 -4.67 -12.54
C LEU A 188 6.28 -3.65 -13.69
N THR A 189 5.94 -2.40 -13.39
CA THR A 189 5.86 -1.31 -14.38
C THR A 189 6.56 -0.05 -13.87
N VAL A 190 7.37 0.57 -14.74
CA VAL A 190 7.98 1.88 -14.48
C VAL A 190 6.96 2.95 -14.81
N LEU A 191 6.54 3.71 -13.80
CA LEU A 191 5.59 4.81 -13.96
C LEU A 191 6.37 6.08 -14.31
N ALA A 192 6.00 6.72 -15.43
CA ALA A 192 6.78 7.78 -16.03
C ALA A 192 6.73 9.12 -15.26
N SER A 193 5.61 9.42 -14.58
CA SER A 193 5.38 10.73 -13.94
C SER A 193 4.34 10.68 -12.81
N TRP A 194 4.36 11.64 -11.88
CA TRP A 194 3.41 11.70 -10.74
C TRP A 194 1.94 11.86 -11.13
N ASN A 195 1.67 12.45 -12.30
CA ASN A 195 0.33 12.61 -12.88
C ASN A 195 -0.09 11.43 -13.77
N ASP A 196 0.70 10.36 -13.82
CA ASP A 196 0.29 9.12 -14.46
C ASP A 196 -1.07 8.64 -13.87
N PRO A 197 -2.03 8.21 -14.70
CA PRO A 197 -3.34 7.78 -14.21
C PRO A 197 -3.26 6.68 -13.14
N ILE A 198 -2.33 5.74 -13.27
CA ILE A 198 -2.16 4.65 -12.29
C ILE A 198 -1.66 5.19 -10.96
N ASN A 199 -0.80 6.20 -11.02
CA ASN A 199 -0.28 6.90 -9.86
C ASN A 199 -1.36 7.63 -9.08
N ILE A 200 -2.32 8.24 -9.77
CA ILE A 200 -3.49 8.86 -9.15
C ILE A 200 -4.36 7.79 -8.48
N LEU A 201 -4.58 6.63 -9.11
CA LEU A 201 -5.35 5.54 -8.51
C LEU A 201 -4.70 4.94 -7.26
N ILE A 202 -3.36 4.86 -7.21
CA ILE A 202 -2.64 4.46 -6.00
C ILE A 202 -2.85 5.50 -4.88
N GLN A 203 -2.78 6.80 -5.19
CA GLN A 203 -3.06 7.86 -4.21
C GLN A 203 -4.50 7.81 -3.69
N PHE A 204 -5.48 7.54 -4.56
CA PHE A 204 -6.86 7.27 -4.14
C PHE A 204 -6.90 6.10 -3.16
N SER A 205 -6.24 4.99 -3.49
CA SER A 205 -6.23 3.79 -2.65
C SER A 205 -5.66 4.05 -1.26
N VAL A 206 -4.54 4.76 -1.17
CA VAL A 206 -3.92 5.16 0.11
C VAL A 206 -4.83 6.13 0.88
N SER A 207 -5.38 7.14 0.21
CA SER A 207 -6.24 8.16 0.83
C SER A 207 -7.56 7.57 1.38
N MET A 208 -8.20 6.69 0.61
CA MET A 208 -9.40 5.96 1.02
C MET A 208 -9.16 5.11 2.28
N ARG A 209 -7.98 4.48 2.40
CA ARG A 209 -7.63 3.75 3.63
C ARG A 209 -7.36 4.69 4.80
N ALA A 210 -6.68 5.80 4.54
CA ALA A 210 -6.22 6.72 5.59
C ALA A 210 -7.37 7.35 6.40
N HIS A 211 -8.56 7.53 5.81
CA HIS A 211 -9.71 8.07 6.55
C HIS A 211 -10.42 7.04 7.45
N GLY A 212 -10.01 5.76 7.45
CA GLY A 212 -10.48 4.75 8.42
C GLY A 212 -11.97 4.42 8.36
N ARG A 213 -12.61 4.66 7.21
CA ARG A 213 -14.04 4.38 6.97
C ARG A 213 -14.16 3.45 5.77
N GLY A 214 -15.21 2.65 5.73
CA GLY A 214 -15.53 1.90 4.52
C GLY A 214 -15.89 2.84 3.38
N GLY A 215 -15.40 2.59 2.17
CA GLY A 215 -15.65 3.44 1.01
C GLY A 215 -15.58 2.67 -0.31
N ALA A 216 -16.29 3.18 -1.31
CA ALA A 216 -16.33 2.61 -2.66
C ALA A 216 -16.12 3.72 -3.71
N LEU A 217 -15.21 3.45 -4.65
CA LEU A 217 -14.96 4.30 -5.82
C LEU A 217 -15.15 3.47 -7.09
N LEU A 218 -15.98 3.96 -7.99
CA LEU A 218 -16.22 3.38 -9.31
C LEU A 218 -15.57 4.28 -10.37
N ILE A 219 -14.77 3.68 -11.24
CA ILE A 219 -14.19 4.33 -12.40
C ILE A 219 -14.94 3.83 -13.64
N VAL A 220 -15.59 4.75 -14.34
CA VAL A 220 -16.40 4.46 -15.54
C VAL A 220 -15.76 5.07 -16.79
N PRO A 221 -15.98 4.50 -18.00
CA PRO A 221 -15.49 5.11 -19.23
C PRO A 221 -16.14 6.47 -19.46
N LYS A 222 -15.39 7.39 -20.04
CA LYS A 222 -15.94 8.70 -20.39
C LYS A 222 -16.86 8.58 -21.60
N GLY A 223 -18.04 9.19 -21.53
CA GLY A 223 -19.02 9.19 -22.63
C GLY A 223 -19.84 7.91 -22.78
N ASP A 224 -19.60 6.89 -21.94
CA ASP A 224 -20.51 5.77 -21.78
C ASP A 224 -21.53 6.12 -20.69
N THR A 225 -22.82 5.93 -20.94
CA THR A 225 -23.91 6.13 -19.95
C THR A 225 -24.53 4.80 -19.50
N LYS A 226 -24.11 3.66 -20.07
CA LYS A 226 -24.67 2.34 -19.71
C LYS A 226 -24.47 1.97 -18.26
N TRP A 227 -23.43 2.52 -17.62
CA TRP A 227 -23.19 2.32 -16.19
C TRP A 227 -24.34 2.85 -15.32
N GLU A 228 -25.11 3.83 -15.80
CA GLU A 228 -26.27 4.37 -15.08
C GLU A 228 -27.37 3.32 -14.89
N GLU A 229 -27.44 2.31 -15.76
CA GLU A 229 -28.38 1.18 -15.61
C GLU A 229 -28.06 0.35 -14.36
N SER A 230 -26.83 0.41 -13.85
CA SER A 230 -26.36 -0.27 -12.65
C SER A 230 -26.42 0.63 -11.41
N ILE A 231 -27.08 1.79 -11.50
CA ILE A 231 -27.27 2.73 -10.39
C ILE A 231 -28.76 2.88 -10.08
N ILE A 232 -29.11 2.89 -8.79
CA ILE A 232 -30.47 3.15 -8.33
C ILE A 232 -30.72 4.65 -8.39
N HIS A 233 -31.73 5.05 -9.14
CA HIS A 233 -32.15 6.44 -9.30
C HIS A 233 -33.24 6.84 -8.29
N PRO A 234 -33.31 8.12 -7.90
CA PRO A 234 -32.41 9.22 -8.31
C PRO A 234 -31.04 9.17 -7.59
N ILE A 235 -29.99 9.67 -8.25
CA ILE A 235 -28.66 9.85 -7.66
C ILE A 235 -28.70 11.08 -6.74
N GLN A 236 -28.51 10.86 -5.43
CA GLN A 236 -28.69 11.91 -4.42
C GLN A 236 -27.69 13.07 -4.55
N TYR A 237 -26.42 12.76 -4.83
CA TYR A 237 -25.35 13.76 -4.95
C TYR A 237 -24.72 13.69 -6.34
N LEU A 238 -25.54 13.96 -7.36
CA LEU A 238 -25.08 14.16 -8.73
C LEU A 238 -24.36 15.51 -8.86
N VAL A 239 -23.26 15.54 -9.61
CA VAL A 239 -22.45 16.74 -9.82
C VAL A 239 -22.64 17.22 -11.27
N GLU A 240 -23.31 18.36 -11.44
CA GLU A 240 -23.57 18.96 -12.75
C GLU A 240 -23.08 20.42 -12.82
N PRO A 241 -22.18 20.77 -13.76
CA PRO A 241 -21.42 19.86 -14.62
C PRO A 241 -20.43 18.98 -13.81
N PRO A 242 -19.94 17.85 -14.36
CA PRO A 242 -18.92 17.04 -13.69
C PRO A 242 -17.72 17.88 -13.24
N PHE A 243 -17.23 17.64 -12.03
CA PHE A 243 -16.14 18.41 -11.47
C PHE A 243 -14.78 17.89 -11.99
N CYS A 244 -14.08 18.72 -12.76
CA CYS A 244 -12.86 18.38 -13.49
C CYS A 244 -11.56 18.85 -12.80
N GLY A 245 -11.59 19.14 -11.49
CA GLY A 245 -10.42 19.67 -10.77
C GLY A 245 -9.19 18.77 -10.89
N LEU A 246 -9.37 17.47 -10.63
CA LEU A 246 -8.30 16.49 -10.72
C LEU A 246 -7.89 16.20 -12.18
N SER A 247 -8.84 16.13 -13.11
CA SER A 247 -8.53 15.89 -14.53
C SER A 247 -7.70 17.02 -15.14
N ASN A 248 -7.99 18.27 -14.76
CA ASN A 248 -7.21 19.44 -15.16
C ASN A 248 -5.79 19.39 -14.61
N LEU A 249 -5.61 18.98 -13.34
CA LEU A 249 -4.28 18.82 -12.73
C LEU A 249 -3.51 17.66 -13.38
N ALA A 250 -4.17 16.55 -13.68
CA ALA A 250 -3.54 15.40 -14.33
C ALA A 250 -3.00 15.74 -15.73
N LYS A 251 -3.71 16.60 -16.48
CA LYS A 251 -3.32 17.04 -17.83
C LYS A 251 -2.22 18.11 -17.85
N GLN A 252 -1.92 18.76 -16.73
CA GLN A 252 -0.89 19.80 -16.68
C GLN A 252 0.52 19.18 -16.78
N ASN A 253 1.10 19.24 -17.97
CA ASN A 253 2.50 18.90 -18.24
C ASN A 253 3.31 20.16 -18.51
N GLY A 254 4.22 20.52 -17.60
CA GLY A 254 5.27 21.53 -17.83
C GLY A 254 4.84 22.99 -17.61
N ASN A 255 5.36 23.59 -16.52
CA ASN A 255 5.69 25.02 -16.32
C ASN A 255 5.71 25.42 -14.83
N GLN A 256 5.18 24.60 -13.94
CA GLN A 256 5.27 24.79 -12.48
C GLN A 256 6.37 23.90 -11.90
N SER A 257 6.92 24.28 -10.74
CA SER A 257 7.84 23.40 -10.02
C SER A 257 7.12 22.08 -9.71
N GLU A 258 7.75 20.95 -10.04
CA GLU A 258 7.17 19.61 -9.88
C GLU A 258 6.59 19.37 -8.47
N ILE A 259 7.24 19.95 -7.45
CA ILE A 259 6.82 19.90 -6.04
C ILE A 259 5.44 20.55 -5.83
N PHE A 260 5.18 21.70 -6.46
CA PHE A 260 3.91 22.41 -6.30
C PHE A 260 2.77 21.66 -6.99
N SER A 261 3.01 21.16 -8.21
CA SER A 261 2.04 20.36 -8.95
C SER A 261 1.72 19.04 -8.23
N GLN A 262 2.71 18.38 -7.65
CA GLN A 262 2.51 17.17 -6.84
C GLN A 262 1.63 17.44 -5.60
N GLY A 263 1.88 18.55 -4.89
CA GLY A 263 1.06 18.93 -3.73
C GLY A 263 -0.38 19.33 -4.10
N ALA A 264 -0.61 19.85 -5.30
CA ALA A 264 -1.96 20.13 -5.81
C ALA A 264 -2.72 18.84 -6.14
N VAL A 265 -2.12 17.92 -6.91
CA VAL A 265 -2.72 16.62 -7.24
C VAL A 265 -3.08 15.86 -5.96
N ARG A 266 -2.15 15.77 -5.01
CA ARG A 266 -2.38 15.07 -3.74
C ARG A 266 -3.57 15.63 -2.97
N ARG A 267 -3.68 16.95 -2.85
CA ARG A 267 -4.81 17.60 -2.14
C ARG A 267 -6.14 17.33 -2.83
N GLU A 268 -6.17 17.35 -4.16
CA GLU A 268 -7.40 17.06 -4.90
C GLU A 268 -7.80 15.59 -4.80
N VAL A 269 -6.83 14.66 -4.82
CA VAL A 269 -7.09 13.25 -4.54
C VAL A 269 -7.61 13.05 -3.11
N GLU A 270 -7.00 13.70 -2.11
CA GLU A 270 -7.48 13.66 -0.71
C GLU A 270 -8.93 14.17 -0.60
N HIS A 271 -9.26 15.26 -1.31
CA HIS A 271 -10.61 15.81 -1.37
C HIS A 271 -11.61 14.83 -1.98
N LEU A 272 -11.33 14.28 -3.17
CA LEU A 272 -12.24 13.35 -3.85
C LEU A 272 -12.34 12.00 -3.15
N ALA A 273 -11.23 11.46 -2.64
CA ALA A 273 -11.21 10.22 -1.88
C ALA A 273 -12.03 10.34 -0.59
N GLY A 274 -12.04 11.52 0.05
CA GLY A 274 -12.86 11.80 1.22
C GLY A 274 -14.36 11.61 0.98
N LEU A 275 -14.83 11.83 -0.26
CA LEU A 275 -16.24 11.61 -0.63
C LEU A 275 -16.64 10.13 -0.58
N THR A 276 -15.68 9.21 -0.72
CA THR A 276 -15.96 7.76 -0.66
C THR A 276 -16.41 7.31 0.73
N ALA A 277 -16.20 8.12 1.77
CA ALA A 277 -16.69 7.87 3.11
C ALA A 277 -18.21 8.09 3.29
N VAL A 278 -18.88 8.69 2.29
CA VAL A 278 -20.34 8.82 2.26
C VAL A 278 -20.97 7.46 1.95
N ASP A 279 -22.18 7.20 2.47
CA ASP A 279 -22.89 5.95 2.17
C ASP A 279 -23.27 5.87 0.68
N GLY A 280 -22.89 4.76 0.02
CA GLY A 280 -22.93 4.60 -1.43
C GLY A 280 -21.53 4.63 -2.06
N ALA A 281 -21.49 4.77 -3.38
CA ALA A 281 -20.26 4.83 -4.17
C ALA A 281 -20.00 6.24 -4.70
N THR A 282 -18.73 6.62 -4.72
CA THR A 282 -18.24 7.74 -5.53
C THR A 282 -18.01 7.25 -6.96
N ILE A 283 -18.41 8.04 -7.94
CA ILE A 283 -18.28 7.73 -9.36
C ILE A 283 -17.41 8.81 -10.01
N ILE A 284 -16.30 8.38 -10.59
CA ILE A 284 -15.43 9.20 -11.43
C ILE A 284 -15.34 8.57 -12.82
N ASN A 285 -15.06 9.36 -13.85
CA ASN A 285 -14.67 8.79 -15.14
C ASN A 285 -13.17 8.43 -15.17
N GLU A 286 -12.73 7.76 -16.24
CA GLU A 286 -11.33 7.41 -16.48
C GLU A 286 -10.37 8.61 -16.64
N GLU A 287 -10.91 9.83 -16.85
CA GLU A 287 -10.15 11.08 -16.83
C GLU A 287 -10.10 11.73 -15.45
N PHE A 288 -10.70 11.12 -14.42
CA PHE A 288 -10.82 11.64 -13.04
C PHE A 288 -11.78 12.81 -12.86
N ASP A 289 -12.75 13.00 -13.75
CA ASP A 289 -13.87 13.92 -13.49
C ASP A 289 -14.84 13.28 -12.49
N LEU A 290 -15.20 14.02 -11.44
CA LEU A 290 -16.21 13.59 -10.47
C LEU A 290 -17.62 13.75 -11.05
N ILE A 291 -18.34 12.63 -11.15
CA ILE A 291 -19.71 12.57 -11.67
C ILE A 291 -20.71 12.60 -10.52
N ALA A 292 -20.51 11.77 -9.50
CA ALA A 292 -21.43 11.65 -8.38
C ALA A 292 -20.75 11.08 -7.14
N PHE A 293 -21.38 11.25 -5.98
CA PHE A 293 -21.05 10.50 -4.77
C PHE A 293 -22.30 10.03 -4.05
N GLY A 294 -22.15 9.07 -3.13
CA GLY A 294 -23.27 8.42 -2.44
C GLY A 294 -24.24 7.69 -3.39
N ALA A 295 -23.78 7.27 -4.56
CA ALA A 295 -24.60 6.55 -5.53
C ALA A 295 -24.89 5.12 -5.02
N LYS A 296 -26.15 4.72 -5.02
CA LYS A 296 -26.54 3.36 -4.65
C LYS A 296 -26.40 2.45 -5.86
N ILE A 297 -25.53 1.44 -5.74
CA ILE A 297 -25.33 0.46 -6.80
C ILE A 297 -26.51 -0.51 -6.82
N GLY A 298 -27.11 -0.65 -8.00
CA GLY A 298 -28.11 -1.65 -8.31
C GLY A 298 -27.58 -2.71 -9.28
N ARG A 299 -28.45 -3.64 -9.65
CA ARG A 299 -28.19 -4.59 -10.73
C ARG A 299 -28.81 -4.07 -12.01
N ALA A 300 -28.06 -4.06 -13.11
CA ALA A 300 -28.59 -3.66 -14.40
C ALA A 300 -29.74 -4.57 -14.85
N LYS A 301 -30.70 -3.96 -15.56
CA LYS A 301 -31.92 -4.66 -15.98
C LYS A 301 -31.55 -5.81 -16.93
N GLY A 302 -31.97 -7.02 -16.57
CA GLY A 302 -31.72 -8.23 -17.38
C GLY A 302 -30.32 -8.84 -17.22
N LYS A 303 -29.46 -8.28 -16.36
CA LYS A 303 -28.18 -8.92 -16.01
C LYS A 303 -28.35 -9.95 -14.89
N PRO A 304 -27.62 -11.07 -14.93
CA PRO A 304 -27.62 -12.04 -13.85
C PRO A 304 -26.94 -11.47 -12.60
N THR A 305 -27.27 -12.03 -11.44
CA THR A 305 -26.50 -11.77 -10.23
C THR A 305 -25.09 -12.32 -10.40
N VAL A 306 -24.08 -11.61 -9.93
CA VAL A 306 -22.72 -12.16 -9.84
C VAL A 306 -22.72 -13.32 -8.84
N GLU A 307 -22.48 -14.54 -9.33
CA GLU A 307 -22.47 -15.74 -8.49
C GLU A 307 -21.08 -16.08 -7.99
N GLN A 308 -20.07 -15.87 -8.83
CA GLN A 308 -18.68 -16.25 -8.56
C GLN A 308 -17.73 -15.12 -8.94
N ILE A 309 -16.64 -15.02 -8.18
CA ILE A 309 -15.52 -14.12 -8.43
C ILE A 309 -14.20 -14.86 -8.26
N ALA A 310 -13.19 -14.47 -9.03
CA ALA A 310 -11.81 -14.92 -8.82
C ALA A 310 -11.18 -13.99 -7.78
N PHE A 311 -10.93 -14.53 -6.60
CA PHE A 311 -10.25 -13.81 -5.53
C PHE A 311 -8.76 -14.10 -5.54
N SER A 312 -7.94 -13.07 -5.40
CA SER A 312 -6.49 -13.20 -5.29
C SER A 312 -5.90 -12.23 -4.29
N GLU A 313 -4.76 -12.61 -3.74
CA GLU A 313 -3.89 -11.74 -2.95
C GLU A 313 -2.47 -11.81 -3.51
N PRO A 314 -1.75 -10.69 -3.65
CA PRO A 314 -0.39 -10.66 -4.19
C PRO A 314 0.64 -11.11 -3.14
N ILE A 315 0.39 -12.27 -2.54
CA ILE A 315 1.20 -12.88 -1.49
C ILE A 315 1.48 -14.34 -1.83
N VAL A 316 2.54 -14.91 -1.24
CA VAL A 316 2.85 -16.34 -1.39
C VAL A 316 1.66 -17.19 -0.91
N GLY A 317 1.13 -18.04 -1.79
CA GLY A 317 -0.07 -18.86 -1.52
C GLY A 317 -1.41 -18.11 -1.70
N GLY A 318 -1.39 -16.87 -2.17
CA GLY A 318 -2.56 -16.03 -2.48
C GLY A 318 -3.17 -16.27 -3.88
N GLU A 319 -3.09 -17.52 -4.37
CA GLU A 319 -3.58 -17.90 -5.70
C GLU A 319 -5.10 -17.72 -5.87
N ASP A 320 -5.53 -17.68 -7.14
CA ASP A 320 -6.92 -17.44 -7.53
C ASP A 320 -7.84 -18.49 -6.91
N LYS A 321 -8.72 -18.05 -6.02
CA LYS A 321 -9.80 -18.86 -5.44
C LYS A 321 -11.12 -18.40 -6.02
N ILE A 322 -11.90 -19.34 -6.53
CA ILE A 322 -13.28 -19.06 -6.90
C ILE A 322 -14.09 -18.95 -5.60
N LEU A 323 -14.62 -17.76 -5.34
CA LEU A 323 -15.44 -17.46 -4.16
C LEU A 323 -16.82 -17.00 -4.58
N TYR A 324 -17.79 -17.21 -3.69
CA TYR A 324 -19.05 -16.47 -3.76
C TYR A 324 -18.81 -15.05 -3.23
N PRO A 325 -19.36 -14.00 -3.86
CA PRO A 325 -19.21 -12.61 -3.43
C PRO A 325 -19.44 -12.35 -1.93
N GLY A 326 -20.39 -13.05 -1.31
CA GLY A 326 -20.68 -12.93 0.13
C GLY A 326 -19.57 -13.44 1.06
N GLN A 327 -18.58 -14.17 0.54
CA GLN A 327 -17.42 -14.64 1.29
C GLN A 327 -16.25 -13.65 1.30
N LEU A 328 -16.27 -12.64 0.41
CA LEU A 328 -15.16 -11.71 0.23
C LEU A 328 -15.16 -10.57 1.27
N GLY A 329 -16.34 -10.10 1.64
CA GLY A 329 -16.52 -8.96 2.55
C GLY A 329 -17.98 -8.51 2.66
N GLY A 330 -18.19 -7.29 3.17
CA GLY A 330 -19.52 -6.72 3.38
C GLY A 330 -20.27 -6.30 2.11
N THR A 331 -21.45 -5.70 2.29
CA THR A 331 -22.37 -5.28 1.21
C THR A 331 -21.71 -4.45 0.12
N ARG A 332 -20.79 -3.54 0.45
CA ARG A 332 -20.03 -2.74 -0.53
C ARG A 332 -19.23 -3.60 -1.52
N HIS A 333 -18.60 -4.68 -1.05
CA HIS A 333 -17.84 -5.58 -1.91
C HIS A 333 -18.76 -6.30 -2.90
N PHE A 334 -19.90 -6.80 -2.41
CA PHE A 334 -20.91 -7.43 -3.24
C PHE A 334 -21.43 -6.47 -4.32
N SER A 335 -21.84 -5.26 -3.92
CA SER A 335 -22.35 -4.25 -4.83
C SER A 335 -21.34 -3.87 -5.90
N VAL A 336 -20.08 -3.63 -5.54
CA VAL A 336 -19.03 -3.30 -6.52
C VAL A 336 -18.72 -4.49 -7.44
N ALA A 337 -18.70 -5.72 -6.93
CA ALA A 337 -18.56 -6.91 -7.77
C ALA A 337 -19.70 -7.03 -8.79
N GLN A 338 -20.94 -6.78 -8.36
CA GLN A 338 -22.10 -6.77 -9.27
C GLN A 338 -21.97 -5.67 -10.32
N PHE A 339 -21.55 -4.47 -9.92
CA PHE A 339 -21.36 -3.35 -10.85
C PHE A 339 -20.33 -3.69 -11.93
N VAL A 340 -19.17 -4.24 -11.56
CA VAL A 340 -18.12 -4.62 -12.52
C VAL A 340 -18.55 -5.80 -13.41
N ASN A 341 -19.39 -6.71 -12.89
CA ASN A 341 -20.01 -7.75 -13.72
C ASN A 341 -20.96 -7.16 -14.77
N ASP A 342 -21.77 -6.18 -14.37
CA ASP A 342 -22.74 -5.53 -15.25
C ASP A 342 -22.05 -4.62 -16.27
N GLN A 343 -20.94 -3.99 -15.85
CA GLN A 343 -20.11 -3.02 -16.57
C GLN A 343 -18.64 -3.49 -16.67
N PRO A 344 -18.30 -4.45 -17.56
CA PRO A 344 -16.96 -5.05 -17.64
C PRO A 344 -15.81 -4.08 -17.93
N GLN A 345 -16.12 -2.91 -18.46
CA GLN A 345 -15.18 -1.83 -18.76
C GLN A 345 -14.83 -0.94 -17.55
N SER A 346 -15.51 -1.12 -16.42
CA SER A 346 -15.30 -0.34 -15.21
C SER A 346 -14.33 -1.00 -14.23
N ILE A 347 -13.74 -0.18 -13.37
CA ILE A 347 -12.91 -0.61 -12.24
C ILE A 347 -13.58 -0.17 -10.95
N GLY A 348 -13.59 -1.04 -9.94
CA GLY A 348 -14.07 -0.73 -8.62
C GLY A 348 -12.96 -0.77 -7.58
N LEU A 349 -12.82 0.26 -6.74
CA LEU A 349 -11.96 0.23 -5.57
C LEU A 349 -12.82 0.21 -4.31
N VAL A 350 -12.52 -0.69 -3.38
CA VAL A 350 -13.26 -0.81 -2.12
C VAL A 350 -12.30 -0.82 -0.95
N ALA A 351 -12.43 0.17 -0.07
CA ALA A 351 -11.86 0.15 1.27
C ALA A 351 -12.89 -0.45 2.24
N SER A 352 -12.53 -1.52 2.94
CA SER A 352 -13.32 -2.09 4.03
C SER A 352 -13.14 -1.28 5.30
N GLN A 353 -14.15 -1.28 6.17
CA GLN A 353 -14.00 -0.80 7.54
C GLN A 353 -12.95 -1.59 8.33
N ASP A 354 -12.74 -2.86 7.98
CA ASP A 354 -11.75 -3.76 8.62
C ASP A 354 -10.31 -3.54 8.12
N GLY A 355 -10.07 -2.52 7.28
CA GLY A 355 -8.74 -2.14 6.78
C GLY A 355 -8.30 -2.83 5.49
N HIS A 356 -9.09 -3.80 5.00
CA HIS A 356 -8.89 -4.44 3.70
C HIS A 356 -9.11 -3.47 2.56
N PHE A 357 -8.33 -3.63 1.49
CA PHE A 357 -8.51 -2.88 0.26
C PHE A 357 -8.56 -3.83 -0.93
N THR A 358 -9.62 -3.74 -1.73
CA THR A 358 -9.89 -4.65 -2.84
C THR A 358 -10.12 -3.88 -4.13
N ILE A 359 -9.46 -4.34 -5.19
CA ILE A 359 -9.66 -3.86 -6.56
C ILE A 359 -10.51 -4.87 -7.31
N PHE A 360 -11.58 -4.40 -7.95
CA PHE A 360 -12.46 -5.17 -8.79
C PHE A 360 -12.26 -4.79 -10.26
N SER A 361 -12.07 -5.79 -11.10
CA SER A 361 -11.96 -5.65 -12.56
C SER A 361 -12.55 -6.87 -13.24
N TYR A 362 -12.99 -6.75 -14.49
CA TYR A 362 -13.48 -7.90 -15.25
C TYR A 362 -12.34 -8.54 -16.06
N SER A 363 -12.11 -9.84 -15.89
CA SER A 363 -11.19 -10.59 -16.75
C SER A 363 -11.93 -11.10 -17.98
N LYS A 364 -11.51 -10.67 -19.16
CA LYS A 364 -12.01 -11.23 -20.42
C LYS A 364 -11.52 -12.66 -20.64
N LYS A 365 -10.32 -12.99 -20.16
CA LYS A 365 -9.72 -14.33 -20.28
C LYS A 365 -10.46 -15.37 -19.43
N GLN A 366 -10.83 -15.01 -18.20
CA GLN A 366 -11.58 -15.88 -17.28
C GLN A 366 -13.11 -15.72 -17.40
N ASN A 367 -13.56 -14.68 -18.12
CA ASN A 367 -14.96 -14.29 -18.25
C ASN A 367 -15.68 -14.14 -16.90
N MET A 368 -15.02 -13.46 -15.95
CA MET A 368 -15.48 -13.33 -14.58
C MET A 368 -14.89 -12.08 -13.92
N VAL A 369 -15.54 -11.59 -12.87
CA VAL A 369 -15.00 -10.53 -12.02
C VAL A 369 -13.81 -11.05 -11.21
N MET A 370 -12.71 -10.33 -11.27
CA MET A 370 -11.53 -10.48 -10.43
C MET A 370 -11.65 -9.56 -9.23
N ALA A 371 -11.32 -10.07 -8.04
CA ALA A 371 -11.21 -9.33 -6.80
C ALA A 371 -9.79 -9.48 -6.25
N HIS A 372 -8.98 -8.43 -6.39
CA HIS A 372 -7.60 -8.41 -5.93
C HIS A 372 -7.53 -7.68 -4.58
N ARG A 373 -7.31 -8.40 -3.48
CA ARG A 373 -7.06 -7.77 -2.19
C ARG A 373 -5.58 -7.39 -2.08
N ILE A 374 -5.32 -6.09 -1.96
CA ILE A 374 -3.98 -5.50 -2.12
C ILE A 374 -3.50 -4.74 -0.88
N GLU A 375 -4.19 -4.91 0.26
CA GLU A 375 -3.86 -4.18 1.49
C GLU A 375 -2.38 -4.29 1.89
N THR A 376 -1.77 -5.47 1.69
CA THR A 376 -0.36 -5.75 1.99
C THR A 376 0.60 -4.85 1.19
N LEU A 377 0.17 -4.37 0.02
CA LEU A 377 0.96 -3.47 -0.83
C LEU A 377 0.75 -1.97 -0.49
N LEU A 378 -0.28 -1.65 0.30
CA LEU A 378 -0.67 -0.26 0.63
C LEU A 378 -0.31 0.15 2.07
N LEU A 379 0.36 -0.72 2.82
CA LEU A 379 0.72 -0.53 4.23
C LEU A 379 2.04 0.20 4.44
#